data_AF-U1ZHK3-F1
#
_entry.id   AF-U1ZHK3-F1
#
_cell.length_a   1.000
_cell.length_b   1.000
_cell.length_c   1.000
_cell.angle_alpha   90.00
_cell.angle_beta   90.00
_cell.angle_gamma   90.00
#
_symmetry.space_group_name_H-M   'P 1'
#
loop_
_entity.id
_entity.type
_entity.pdbx_description
1 polymer ?
#
loop_
_entity_poly.entity_id
_entity_poly.type
_entity_poly.pdbx_seq_one_letter_code
_entity_poly.pdbx_strand_id
1 'polypeptide(L)'
;MPHTAPTALLFELSGCLVDFGARTLPVALQRLHPDTELPAGAHCPEQALAELLGRPPQAQERQALQQMLATVADEHAELTPGAAPLLQQLQAQGTPWAWLDSLPADASARLAEALPA
;
A
#
# COMPACT_ATOMS: atom_id res chain seq x y z
N MET A 1 29.15 -17.10 16.21
CA MET A 1 29.12 -15.61 16.26
C MET A 1 27.73 -15.20 16.71
N PRO A 2 27.53 -14.58 17.88
CA PRO A 2 26.22 -14.05 18.23
C PRO A 2 25.84 -13.00 17.18
N HIS A 3 24.70 -13.19 16.50
CA HIS A 3 24.15 -12.14 15.65
C HIS A 3 23.52 -11.08 16.56
N THR A 4 23.95 -9.83 16.42
CA THR A 4 23.26 -8.68 17.00
C THR A 4 21.84 -8.64 16.45
N ALA A 5 20.85 -8.65 17.34
CA ALA A 5 19.46 -8.46 16.96
C ALA A 5 19.24 -7.07 16.34
N PRO A 6 18.32 -6.92 15.39
CA PRO A 6 17.98 -5.61 14.85
C PRO A 6 17.37 -4.72 15.94
N THR A 7 17.69 -3.42 15.91
CA THR A 7 17.17 -2.44 16.87
C THR A 7 15.81 -1.86 16.47
N ALA A 8 15.41 -2.00 15.21
CA ALA A 8 14.10 -1.67 14.69
C ALA A 8 13.82 -2.43 13.38
N LEU A 9 12.56 -2.57 13.02
CA LEU A 9 12.12 -3.12 11.73
C LEU A 9 11.27 -2.10 10.97
N LEU A 10 11.37 -2.13 9.64
CA LEU A 10 10.60 -1.26 8.76
C LEU A 10 9.93 -2.14 7.71
N PHE A 11 8.62 -1.97 7.55
CA PHE A 11 7.80 -2.74 6.62
C PHE A 11 7.23 -1.86 5.52
N GLU A 12 7.08 -2.42 4.33
CA GLU A 12 6.12 -1.86 3.38
C GLU A 12 4.70 -2.17 3.90
N LEU A 13 3.76 -1.26 3.69
CA LEU A 13 2.38 -1.49 4.14
C LEU A 13 1.64 -2.36 3.11
N SER A 14 1.35 -1.82 1.93
CA SER A 14 0.70 -2.51 0.82
C SER A 14 1.56 -3.64 0.26
N GLY A 15 0.97 -4.80 -0.01
CA GLY A 15 1.67 -5.97 -0.54
C GLY A 15 2.57 -6.70 0.46
N CYS A 16 2.74 -6.19 1.69
CA CYS A 16 3.58 -6.79 2.72
C CYS A 16 2.81 -7.04 4.02
N LEU A 17 2.35 -6.00 4.73
CA LEU A 17 1.54 -6.18 5.95
C LEU A 17 0.06 -6.38 5.63
N VAL A 18 -0.45 -5.66 4.63
CA VAL A 18 -1.85 -5.68 4.17
C VAL A 18 -1.90 -5.67 2.64
N ASP A 19 -3.10 -5.73 2.05
CA ASP A 19 -3.32 -5.69 0.60
C ASP A 19 -2.48 -6.74 -0.14
N PHE A 20 -2.81 -8.02 0.06
CA PHE A 20 -2.05 -9.13 -0.53
C PHE A 20 -1.91 -8.97 -2.05
N GLY A 21 -0.66 -8.85 -2.53
CA GLY A 21 -0.35 -8.63 -3.94
C GLY A 21 -0.37 -7.16 -4.39
N ALA A 22 -0.40 -6.19 -3.45
CA ALA A 22 -0.40 -4.75 -3.71
C ALA A 22 -1.47 -4.34 -4.73
N ARG A 23 -2.71 -4.82 -4.51
CA ARG A 23 -3.80 -4.73 -5.49
C ARG A 23 -4.52 -3.37 -5.48
N THR A 24 -4.32 -2.54 -4.46
CA THR A 24 -5.02 -1.25 -4.29
C THR A 24 -4.82 -0.34 -5.51
N LEU A 25 -3.57 -0.14 -5.92
CA LEU A 25 -3.24 0.69 -7.08
C LEU A 25 -3.76 0.13 -8.42
N PRO A 26 -3.44 -1.13 -8.81
CA PRO A 26 -3.89 -1.66 -10.09
C PRO A 26 -5.42 -1.74 -10.18
N VAL A 27 -6.13 -2.09 -9.10
CA VAL A 27 -7.61 -2.11 -9.09
C VAL A 27 -8.18 -0.69 -9.20
N ALA A 28 -7.62 0.30 -8.52
CA ALA A 28 -8.07 1.68 -8.64
C ALA A 28 -7.89 2.22 -10.07
N LEU A 29 -6.73 1.99 -10.69
CA LEU A 29 -6.48 2.37 -12.08
C LEU A 29 -7.41 1.63 -13.04
N GLN A 30 -7.62 0.32 -12.84
CA GLN A 30 -8.53 -0.48 -13.66
C GLN A 30 -9.97 0.05 -13.62
N ARG A 31 -10.46 0.50 -12.45
CA ARG A 31 -11.81 1.06 -12.28
C ARG A 31 -11.96 2.41 -12.97
N LEU A 32 -10.92 3.23 -12.96
CA LEU A 32 -10.93 4.54 -13.62
C LEU A 32 -10.72 4.44 -15.13
N HIS A 33 -9.97 3.43 -15.58
CA HIS A 33 -9.59 3.23 -16.97
C HIS A 33 -9.77 1.75 -17.40
N PRO A 34 -11.03 1.28 -17.54
CA PRO A 34 -11.35 -0.13 -17.74
C PRO A 34 -10.76 -0.73 -19.03
N ASP A 35 -10.64 0.05 -20.10
CA ASP A 35 -10.22 -0.42 -21.42
C ASP A 35 -8.71 -0.25 -21.69
N THR A 36 -7.92 0.13 -20.68
CA THR A 36 -6.49 0.45 -20.84
C THR A 36 -5.61 -0.62 -20.21
N GLU A 37 -4.52 -1.00 -20.89
CA GLU A 37 -3.52 -1.88 -20.33
C GLU A 37 -2.79 -1.19 -19.18
N LEU A 38 -2.81 -1.81 -18.00
CA LEU A 38 -2.18 -1.26 -16.81
C LEU A 38 -0.64 -1.34 -16.91
N PRO A 39 0.09 -0.29 -16.51
CA PRO A 39 1.54 -0.34 -16.44
C PRO A 39 1.99 -1.41 -15.42
N ALA A 40 2.86 -2.32 -15.86
CA ALA A 40 3.39 -3.38 -15.01
C ALA A 40 4.43 -2.81 -14.03
N GLY A 41 4.27 -3.11 -12.73
CA GLY A 41 5.27 -2.77 -11.71
C GLY A 41 5.29 -1.31 -11.26
N ALA A 42 4.25 -0.52 -11.58
CA ALA A 42 4.14 0.82 -11.04
C ALA A 42 3.77 0.75 -9.55
N HIS A 43 4.66 1.23 -8.69
CA HIS A 43 4.44 1.30 -7.24
C HIS A 43 3.96 2.69 -6.81
N CYS A 44 4.38 3.75 -7.53
CA CYS A 44 3.93 5.11 -7.29
C CYS A 44 2.67 5.45 -8.11
N PRO A 45 1.54 5.85 -7.48
CA PRO A 45 0.28 6.11 -8.17
C PRO A 45 0.34 7.24 -9.21
N GLU A 46 1.04 8.33 -8.90
CA GLU A 46 1.17 9.47 -9.81
C GLU A 46 1.93 9.09 -11.09
N GLN A 47 3.00 8.30 -10.93
CA GLN A 47 3.77 7.81 -12.07
C GLN A 47 2.95 6.81 -12.88
N ALA A 48 2.25 5.88 -12.23
CA ALA A 48 1.39 4.90 -12.88
C ALA A 48 0.32 5.59 -13.76
N LEU A 49 -0.32 6.63 -13.22
CA LEU A 49 -1.32 7.40 -13.95
C LEU A 49 -0.70 8.19 -15.12
N ALA A 50 0.48 8.79 -14.91
CA ALA A 50 1.17 9.51 -15.99
C ALA A 50 1.57 8.58 -17.14
N GLU A 51 2.05 7.38 -16.83
CA GLU A 51 2.39 6.35 -17.82
C GLU A 51 1.15 5.88 -18.58
N LEU A 52 0.06 5.60 -17.87
CA LEU A 52 -1.22 5.20 -18.45
C LEU A 52 -1.79 6.26 -19.41
N LEU A 53 -1.69 7.54 -19.04
CA LEU A 53 -2.19 8.65 -19.84
C LEU A 53 -1.22 9.09 -20.95
N GLY A 54 0.04 8.66 -20.90
CA GLY A 54 1.12 9.13 -21.79
C GLY A 54 1.46 10.62 -21.62
N ARG A 55 0.99 11.27 -20.54
CA ARG A 55 1.18 12.69 -20.24
C ARG A 55 1.06 12.94 -18.73
N PRO A 56 1.57 14.08 -18.20
CA PRO A 56 1.32 14.43 -16.81
C PRO A 56 -0.18 14.53 -16.52
N PRO A 57 -0.67 13.94 -15.41
CA PRO A 57 -2.09 14.00 -15.04
C PRO A 57 -2.49 15.42 -14.65
N GLN A 58 -3.74 15.77 -14.96
CA GLN A 58 -4.37 17.00 -14.53
C GLN A 58 -4.84 16.89 -13.06
N ALA A 59 -5.16 18.02 -12.44
CA ALA A 59 -5.59 18.05 -11.04
C ALA A 59 -6.84 17.19 -10.79
N GLN A 60 -7.80 17.20 -11.72
CA GLN A 60 -9.03 16.40 -11.61
C GLN A 60 -8.74 14.89 -11.70
N GLU A 61 -7.82 14.48 -12.58
CA GLU A 61 -7.42 13.08 -12.75
C GLU A 61 -6.69 12.57 -11.50
N ARG A 62 -5.79 13.37 -10.92
CA ARG A 62 -5.14 13.06 -9.64
C ARG A 62 -6.15 12.90 -8.51
N GLN A 63 -7.12 13.81 -8.43
CA GLN A 63 -8.15 13.75 -7.39
C GLN A 63 -9.04 12.50 -7.54
N ALA A 64 -9.44 12.16 -8.77
CA ALA A 64 -10.21 10.95 -9.04
C ALA A 64 -9.43 9.68 -8.64
N LEU A 65 -8.13 9.64 -8.95
CA LEU A 65 -7.25 8.55 -8.52
C LEU A 65 -7.17 8.45 -7.01
N GLN A 66 -6.94 9.54 -6.29
CA GLN A 66 -6.86 9.53 -4.82
C GLN A 66 -8.15 9.02 -4.17
N GLN A 67 -9.32 9.44 -4.66
CA GLN A 67 -10.62 8.98 -4.16
C GLN A 67 -10.85 7.49 -4.44
N MET A 68 -10.46 7.03 -5.63
CA MET A 68 -10.58 5.61 -5.97
C MET A 68 -9.62 4.75 -5.14
N LEU A 69 -8.37 5.19 -4.93
CA LEU A 69 -7.40 4.50 -4.09
C LEU A 69 -7.90 4.36 -2.65
N ALA A 70 -8.48 5.42 -2.08
CA ALA A 70 -9.08 5.36 -0.75
C ALA A 70 -10.24 4.34 -0.67
N THR A 71 -11.09 4.30 -1.70
CA THR A 71 -12.21 3.36 -1.77
C THR A 71 -11.72 1.91 -1.86
N VAL A 72 -10.72 1.64 -2.72
CA VAL A 72 -10.17 0.29 -2.88
C VAL A 72 -9.34 -0.12 -1.66
N ALA A 73 -8.67 0.81 -0.99
CA ALA A 73 -7.93 0.56 0.24
C ALA A 73 -8.84 -0.02 1.34
N ASP A 74 -10.04 0.54 1.53
CA ASP A 74 -11.03 -0.01 2.48
C ASP A 74 -11.38 -1.47 2.15
N GLU A 75 -11.50 -1.80 0.86
CA GLU A 75 -11.84 -3.15 0.40
C GLU A 75 -10.68 -4.15 0.59
N HIS A 76 -9.44 -3.67 0.65
CA HIS A 76 -8.22 -4.47 0.61
C HIS A 76 -7.36 -4.37 1.88
N ALA A 77 -7.87 -3.77 2.95
CA ALA A 77 -7.17 -3.61 4.23
C ALA A 77 -6.91 -4.94 4.98
N GLU A 78 -7.21 -6.09 4.37
CA GLU A 78 -6.94 -7.41 4.94
C GLU A 78 -5.44 -7.61 5.23
N LEU A 79 -5.11 -8.10 6.43
CA LEU A 79 -3.74 -8.52 6.77
C LEU A 79 -3.27 -9.66 5.85
N THR A 80 -2.02 -9.61 5.42
CA THR A 80 -1.41 -10.71 4.67
C THR A 80 -1.20 -11.94 5.57
N PRO A 81 -1.15 -13.16 5.01
CA PRO A 81 -0.90 -14.37 5.77
C PRO A 81 0.41 -14.28 6.58
N GLY A 82 0.31 -14.39 7.91
CA GLY A 82 1.45 -14.33 8.81
C GLY A 82 1.79 -12.93 9.35
N ALA A 83 1.19 -11.85 8.84
CA ALA A 83 1.43 -10.51 9.36
C ALA A 83 0.95 -10.34 10.81
N ALA A 84 -0.28 -10.79 11.12
CA ALA A 84 -0.83 -10.72 12.48
C ALA A 84 0.09 -11.34 13.56
N PRO A 85 0.48 -12.64 13.48
CA PRO A 85 1.33 -13.24 14.50
C PRO A 85 2.73 -12.62 14.55
N LEU A 86 3.27 -12.16 13.42
CA LEU A 86 4.57 -11.46 13.38
C LEU A 86 4.50 -10.14 14.18
N LEU A 87 3.51 -9.29 13.89
CA LEU A 87 3.38 -7.99 14.55
C LEU A 87 3.11 -8.14 16.06
N GLN A 88 2.28 -9.10 16.45
CA GLN A 88 2.05 -9.45 17.86
C GLN A 88 3.34 -9.89 18.56
N GLN A 89 4.18 -10.69 17.88
CA GLN A 89 5.47 -11.09 18.41
C GLN A 89 6.41 -9.90 18.59
N LEU A 90 6.45 -8.96 17.65
CA LEU A 90 7.28 -7.76 17.75
C LEU A 90 6.85 -6.87 18.92
N GLN A 91 5.55 -6.70 19.10
CA GLN A 91 4.98 -5.99 20.26
C GLN A 91 5.37 -6.68 21.58
N ALA A 92 5.23 -8.00 21.67
CA ALA A 92 5.60 -8.76 22.87
C ALA A 92 7.09 -8.68 23.21
N GLN A 93 7.96 -8.57 22.20
CA GLN A 93 9.41 -8.43 22.37
C GLN A 93 9.85 -6.98 22.62
N GLY A 94 8.95 -6.01 22.46
CA GLY A 94 9.28 -4.59 22.54
C GLY A 94 10.19 -4.09 21.42
N THR A 95 10.26 -4.82 20.29
CA THR A 95 11.06 -4.42 19.13
C THR A 95 10.33 -3.29 18.40
N PRO A 96 10.92 -2.08 18.29
CA PRO A 96 10.30 -0.99 17.56
C PRO A 96 10.09 -1.36 16.09
N TRP A 97 8.94 -0.99 15.54
CA TRP A 97 8.67 -1.13 14.13
C TRP A 97 7.83 0.02 13.59
N ALA A 98 7.96 0.27 12.29
CA ALA A 98 7.16 1.24 11.56
C ALA A 98 6.84 0.68 10.17
N TRP A 99 5.93 1.34 9.46
CA TRP A 99 5.64 1.05 8.06
C TRP A 99 5.84 2.28 7.19
N LEU A 100 6.05 2.06 5.89
CA LEU A 100 6.01 3.07 4.85
C LEU A 100 5.17 2.57 3.68
N ASP A 101 4.68 3.50 2.87
CA ASP A 101 4.02 3.19 1.60
C ASP A 101 4.26 4.33 0.60
N SER A 102 4.09 4.02 -0.68
CA SER A 102 4.10 4.99 -1.78
C SER A 102 2.70 5.44 -2.20
N LEU A 103 1.65 4.83 -1.64
CA LEU A 103 0.27 5.27 -1.73
C LEU A 103 0.07 6.64 -1.02
N PRO A 104 -0.98 7.41 -1.39
CA PRO A 104 -1.31 8.67 -0.72
C PRO A 104 -1.74 8.42 0.72
N ALA A 105 -1.51 9.41 1.59
CA ALA A 105 -1.71 9.29 3.03
C ALA A 105 -3.10 8.75 3.44
N ASP A 106 -4.18 9.15 2.77
CA ASP A 106 -5.54 8.66 3.08
C ASP A 106 -5.69 7.16 2.80
N ALA A 107 -5.20 6.68 1.65
CA ALA A 107 -5.25 5.26 1.29
C ALA A 107 -4.36 4.43 2.22
N SER A 108 -3.16 4.91 2.55
CA SER A 108 -2.27 4.24 3.50
C SER A 108 -2.87 4.18 4.90
N ALA A 109 -3.54 5.25 5.37
CA ALA A 109 -4.19 5.25 6.67
C ALA A 109 -5.28 4.18 6.77
N ARG A 110 -6.13 4.07 5.74
CA ARG A 110 -7.21 3.07 5.66
C ARG A 110 -6.68 1.64 5.66
N LEU A 111 -5.64 1.38 4.86
CA LEU A 111 -4.95 0.09 4.85
C LEU A 111 -4.36 -0.24 6.23
N ALA A 112 -3.81 0.75 6.93
CA ALA A 112 -3.20 0.57 8.23
C ALA A 112 -4.22 0.32 9.37
N GLU A 113 -5.53 0.54 9.17
CA GLU A 113 -6.56 0.32 10.20
C GLU A 113 -6.63 -1.14 10.67
N ALA A 114 -6.21 -2.09 9.84
CA ALA A 114 -6.18 -3.50 10.19
C ALA A 114 -4.96 -3.92 11.02
N LEU A 115 -3.96 -3.04 11.17
CA LEU A 115 -2.78 -3.32 11.97
C LEU A 115 -3.13 -3.36 13.47
N PRO A 116 -2.48 -4.22 14.27
CA PRO A 116 -2.65 -4.21 15.72
C PRO A 116 -2.14 -2.88 16.31
N ALA A 117 -2.91 -2.34 17.25
CA ALA A 117 -2.55 -1.14 18.03
C ALA A 117 -1.34 -1.37 18.93
#